data_AF-A0A9Q7XGC6-F1
#
_entry.id   AF-A0A9Q7XGC6-F1
#
_cell.length_a   1.000
_cell.length_b   1.000
_cell.length_c   1.000
_cell.angle_alpha   90.00
_cell.angle_beta   90.00
_cell.angle_gamma   90.00
#
_symmetry.space_group_name_H-M   'P 1'
#
loop_
_entity.id
_entity.type
_entity.pdbx_description
1 polymer ?
#
loop_
_entity_poly.entity_id
_entity_poly.type
_entity_poly.pdbx_seq_one_letter_code
_entity_poly.pdbx_strand_id
1 'polypeptide(L)'
;MEKIAESTLLNKVGKICMFQADVCKLIADINKHWAKAKSMGHSLPKILKIKMLIDQARYITPYHHCIITLKDTGMASNYEVLCAALCKHQDSMAAWMDHRAGNIRSAQASLADRQVKNEEAYCCGKPGPDGIRHCYHCNVENHISRYCPKKTHKGTPAMAPASNQTPA
;
A
#
# COMPACT_ATOMS: atom_id res chain seq x y z
N MET A 1 -25.63 -43.67 0.95
CA MET A 1 -25.46 -42.43 1.74
C MET A 1 -24.12 -41.73 1.48
N GLU A 2 -23.06 -42.46 1.14
CA GLU A 2 -21.70 -41.92 0.96
C GLU A 2 -21.59 -40.80 -0.09
N LYS A 3 -22.23 -40.97 -1.27
CA LYS A 3 -22.24 -39.93 -2.34
C LYS A 3 -22.87 -38.60 -1.93
N ILE A 4 -23.81 -38.62 -0.97
CA ILE A 4 -24.47 -37.40 -0.47
C ILE A 4 -23.52 -36.64 0.47
N ALA A 5 -22.73 -37.36 1.27
CA ALA A 5 -21.74 -36.77 2.17
C ALA A 5 -20.58 -36.14 1.39
N GLU A 6 -20.09 -36.81 0.35
CA GLU A 6 -19.04 -36.29 -0.54
C GLU A 6 -19.47 -35.00 -1.26
N SER A 7 -20.67 -35.00 -1.86
CA SER A 7 -21.23 -33.82 -2.52
C SER A 7 -21.40 -32.65 -1.54
N THR A 8 -21.84 -32.92 -0.31
CA THR A 8 -21.99 -31.91 0.74
C THR A 8 -20.63 -31.32 1.16
N LEU A 9 -19.60 -32.15 1.28
CA LEU A 9 -18.23 -31.71 1.56
C LEU A 9 -17.73 -30.82 0.43
N LEU A 10 -17.81 -31.27 -0.82
CA LEU A 10 -17.38 -30.49 -2.00
C LEU A 10 -18.12 -29.16 -2.11
N ASN A 11 -19.43 -29.12 -1.85
CA ASN A 11 -20.20 -27.87 -1.84
C ASN A 11 -19.70 -26.91 -0.75
N LYS A 12 -19.40 -27.42 0.46
CA LYS A 12 -18.79 -26.59 1.53
C LYS A 12 -17.42 -26.06 1.13
N VAL A 13 -16.60 -26.83 0.42
CA VAL A 13 -15.30 -26.35 -0.05
C VAL A 13 -15.44 -25.36 -1.21
N GLY A 14 -16.42 -25.54 -2.09
CA GLY A 14 -16.74 -24.60 -3.17
C GLY A 14 -17.20 -23.22 -2.67
N LYS A 15 -17.76 -23.16 -1.45
CA LYS A 15 -18.14 -21.90 -0.76
C LYS A 15 -16.96 -21.15 -0.14
N ILE A 16 -15.75 -21.72 -0.16
CA ILE A 16 -14.55 -21.02 0.29
C ILE A 16 -14.17 -20.02 -0.79
N CYS A 17 -14.82 -18.86 -0.73
CA CYS A 17 -14.42 -17.71 -1.53
C CYS A 17 -13.17 -17.09 -0.91
N MET A 18 -12.18 -16.79 -1.75
CA MET A 18 -11.04 -15.99 -1.33
C MET A 18 -11.50 -14.56 -1.03
N PHE A 19 -11.54 -14.20 0.24
CA PHE A 19 -11.60 -12.80 0.67
C PHE A 19 -10.17 -12.26 0.78
N GLN A 20 -9.91 -11.07 0.22
CA GLN A 20 -8.64 -10.33 0.35
C GLN A 20 -7.40 -10.87 -0.39
N ALA A 21 -7.55 -11.71 -1.42
CA ALA A 21 -6.42 -12.17 -2.25
C ALA A 21 -5.30 -12.94 -1.51
N ASP A 22 -5.59 -13.48 -0.33
CA ASP A 22 -4.65 -14.27 0.49
C ASP A 22 -4.66 -15.74 0.08
N VAL A 23 -3.72 -16.13 -0.79
CA VAL A 23 -3.62 -17.49 -1.33
C VAL A 23 -3.14 -18.48 -0.28
N CYS A 24 -2.30 -18.04 0.66
CA CYS A 24 -1.84 -18.86 1.77
C CYS A 24 -3.02 -19.32 2.63
N LYS A 25 -3.94 -18.39 2.93
CA LYS A 25 -5.18 -18.72 3.65
C LYS A 25 -6.08 -19.69 2.88
N LEU A 26 -6.26 -19.48 1.57
CA LEU A 26 -7.01 -20.42 0.73
C LEU A 26 -6.41 -21.84 0.78
N ILE A 27 -5.08 -21.93 0.62
CA ILE A 27 -4.36 -23.21 0.65
C ILE A 27 -4.56 -23.90 2.00
N ALA A 28 -4.44 -23.16 3.10
CA ALA A 28 -4.66 -23.67 4.45
C ALA A 28 -6.11 -24.19 4.64
N ASP A 29 -7.10 -23.45 4.16
CA ASP A 29 -8.51 -23.84 4.23
C ASP A 29 -8.79 -25.10 3.41
N ILE A 30 -8.29 -25.17 2.17
CA ILE A 30 -8.39 -26.38 1.32
C ILE A 30 -7.74 -27.58 2.03
N ASN A 31 -6.56 -27.41 2.60
CA ASN A 31 -5.84 -28.47 3.33
C ASN A 31 -6.63 -28.96 4.55
N LYS A 32 -7.20 -28.04 5.33
CA LYS A 32 -8.03 -28.34 6.50
C LYS A 32 -9.27 -29.14 6.12
N HIS A 33 -9.95 -28.74 5.04
CA HIS A 33 -11.11 -29.49 4.54
C HIS A 33 -10.72 -30.88 4.01
N TRP A 34 -9.57 -31.01 3.35
CA TRP A 34 -9.05 -32.30 2.89
C TRP A 34 -8.73 -33.24 4.05
N ALA A 35 -8.07 -32.71 5.09
CA ALA A 35 -7.76 -33.46 6.30
C ALA A 35 -9.04 -33.94 7.01
N LYS A 36 -10.06 -33.08 7.08
CA LYS A 36 -11.37 -33.43 7.64
C LYS A 36 -12.10 -34.52 6.82
N ALA A 37 -12.07 -34.44 5.49
CA ALA A 37 -12.64 -35.51 4.66
C ALA A 37 -11.92 -36.84 4.90
N LYS A 38 -10.58 -36.80 4.97
CA LYS A 38 -9.76 -37.98 5.29
C LYS A 38 -10.07 -38.57 6.66
N SER A 39 -10.28 -37.73 7.70
CA SER A 39 -10.65 -38.21 9.04
C SER A 39 -12.06 -38.83 9.09
N MET A 40 -12.91 -38.51 8.11
CA MET A 40 -14.24 -39.12 7.95
C MET A 40 -14.21 -40.42 7.11
N GLY A 41 -13.02 -40.89 6.70
CA GLY A 41 -12.87 -42.09 5.87
C GLY A 41 -12.96 -41.83 4.36
N HIS A 42 -13.15 -40.58 3.92
CA HIS A 42 -13.21 -40.25 2.51
C HIS A 42 -11.81 -40.00 1.93
N SER A 43 -11.44 -40.79 0.91
CA SER A 43 -10.20 -40.62 0.16
C SER A 43 -10.44 -39.78 -1.10
N LEU A 44 -10.19 -38.48 -1.02
CA LEU A 44 -10.40 -37.57 -2.15
C LEU A 44 -9.18 -37.52 -3.08
N PRO A 45 -9.35 -37.65 -4.42
CA PRO A 45 -8.26 -37.57 -5.40
C PRO A 45 -7.51 -36.23 -5.39
N LYS A 46 -6.17 -36.25 -5.42
CA LYS A 46 -5.33 -35.03 -5.47
C LYS A 46 -5.70 -34.08 -6.63
N ILE A 47 -6.16 -34.62 -7.76
CA ILE A 47 -6.58 -33.83 -8.93
C ILE A 47 -7.73 -32.87 -8.59
N LEU A 48 -8.66 -33.26 -7.69
CA LEU A 48 -9.75 -32.40 -7.25
C LEU A 48 -9.22 -31.23 -6.42
N LYS A 49 -8.16 -31.46 -5.62
CA LYS A 49 -7.53 -30.44 -4.79
C LYS A 49 -6.88 -29.35 -5.65
N ILE A 50 -6.17 -29.79 -6.69
CA ILE A 50 -5.55 -28.92 -7.70
C ILE A 50 -6.61 -28.12 -8.44
N LYS A 51 -7.62 -28.81 -8.98
CA LYS A 51 -8.73 -28.19 -9.70
C LYS A 51 -9.38 -27.09 -8.89
N MET A 52 -9.65 -27.37 -7.61
CA MET A 52 -10.30 -26.40 -6.72
C MET A 52 -9.41 -25.19 -6.41
N LEU A 53 -8.10 -25.39 -6.19
CA LEU A 53 -7.17 -24.27 -6.00
C LEU A 53 -7.12 -23.39 -7.26
N ILE A 54 -7.03 -23.98 -8.45
CA ILE A 54 -7.06 -23.25 -9.73
C ILE A 54 -8.39 -22.52 -9.92
N ASP A 55 -9.50 -23.21 -9.68
CA ASP A 55 -10.85 -22.67 -9.91
C ASP A 55 -11.17 -21.53 -8.93
N GLN A 56 -10.62 -21.51 -7.71
CA GLN A 56 -10.77 -20.38 -6.78
C GLN A 56 -9.78 -19.24 -7.10
N ALA A 57 -8.51 -19.56 -7.34
CA ALA A 57 -7.48 -18.54 -7.54
C ALA A 57 -7.61 -17.81 -8.90
N ARG A 58 -8.22 -18.43 -9.93
CA ARG A 58 -8.46 -17.79 -11.24
C ARG A 58 -9.37 -16.56 -11.18
N TYR A 59 -10.23 -16.45 -10.17
CA TYR A 59 -11.13 -15.30 -10.03
C TYR A 59 -10.41 -14.06 -9.48
N ILE A 60 -9.14 -14.20 -9.13
CA ILE A 60 -8.34 -13.12 -8.59
C ILE A 60 -7.36 -12.69 -9.67
N THR A 61 -7.63 -11.52 -10.24
CA THR A 61 -6.89 -10.95 -11.37
C THR A 61 -5.37 -11.04 -11.19
N PRO A 62 -4.78 -10.71 -10.02
CA PRO A 62 -3.34 -10.85 -9.82
C PRO A 62 -2.74 -12.25 -10.04
N TYR A 63 -3.49 -13.33 -9.79
CA TYR A 63 -3.00 -14.71 -9.94
C TYR A 63 -3.31 -15.33 -11.30
N HIS A 64 -4.18 -14.72 -12.10
CA HIS A 64 -4.65 -15.27 -13.37
C HIS A 64 -3.49 -15.60 -14.33
N HIS A 65 -2.52 -14.68 -14.48
CA HIS A 65 -1.37 -14.88 -15.35
C HIS A 65 -0.42 -15.99 -14.85
N CYS A 66 -0.19 -16.06 -13.54
CA CYS A 66 0.61 -17.11 -12.92
C CYS A 66 -0.01 -18.49 -13.18
N ILE A 67 -1.33 -18.62 -13.01
CA ILE A 67 -2.06 -19.87 -13.24
C ILE A 67 -2.00 -20.32 -14.71
N ILE A 68 -2.15 -19.39 -15.67
CA ILE A 68 -2.00 -19.72 -17.10
C ILE A 68 -0.60 -20.27 -17.38
N THR A 69 0.43 -19.57 -16.91
CA THR A 69 1.83 -19.99 -17.11
C THR A 69 2.10 -21.38 -16.52
N LEU A 70 1.57 -21.66 -15.33
CA LEU A 70 1.70 -22.98 -14.70
C LEU A 70 0.96 -24.08 -15.46
N LYS A 71 -0.16 -23.77 -16.12
CA LYS A 71 -0.88 -24.72 -16.98
C LYS A 71 -0.11 -25.01 -18.26
N ASP A 72 0.39 -23.99 -18.92
CA ASP A 72 1.10 -24.11 -20.20
C ASP A 72 2.43 -24.87 -20.04
N THR A 73 3.07 -24.75 -18.88
CA THR A 73 4.29 -25.49 -18.52
C THR A 73 4.03 -26.90 -17.99
N GLY A 74 2.77 -27.31 -17.84
CA GLY A 74 2.39 -28.60 -17.25
C GLY A 74 2.61 -28.72 -15.73
N MET A 75 3.14 -27.68 -15.09
CA MET A 75 3.42 -27.63 -13.65
C MET A 75 2.15 -27.57 -12.78
N ALA A 76 1.03 -27.14 -13.35
CA ALA A 76 -0.26 -27.08 -12.67
C ALA A 76 -0.83 -28.46 -12.26
N SER A 77 -0.21 -29.57 -12.69
CA SER A 77 -0.60 -30.93 -12.31
C SER A 77 -0.07 -31.40 -10.95
N ASN A 78 0.86 -30.65 -10.35
CA ASN A 78 1.43 -30.95 -9.04
C ASN A 78 0.96 -29.91 -8.00
N TYR A 79 0.22 -30.37 -6.98
CA TYR A 79 -0.36 -29.51 -5.96
C TYR A 79 0.69 -28.70 -5.19
N GLU A 80 1.82 -29.31 -4.83
CA GLU A 80 2.84 -28.63 -4.02
C GLU A 80 3.58 -27.56 -4.82
N VAL A 81 3.89 -27.85 -6.09
CA VAL A 81 4.50 -26.88 -7.01
C VAL A 81 3.56 -25.70 -7.24
N LEU A 82 2.27 -25.98 -7.45
CA LEU A 82 1.24 -24.94 -7.61
C LEU A 82 1.13 -24.06 -6.36
N CYS A 83 1.08 -24.64 -5.16
CA CYS A 83 1.06 -23.90 -3.91
C CYS A 83 2.30 -23.01 -3.76
N ALA A 84 3.50 -23.57 -3.95
CA ALA A 84 4.75 -22.83 -3.81
C ALA A 84 4.85 -21.65 -4.79
N ALA A 85 4.45 -21.85 -6.05
CA ALA A 85 4.45 -20.81 -7.06
C ALA A 85 3.46 -19.68 -6.73
N LEU A 86 2.26 -20.02 -6.28
CA LEU A 86 1.25 -19.03 -5.87
C LEU A 86 1.69 -18.25 -4.63
N CYS A 87 2.24 -18.91 -3.62
CA CYS A 87 2.77 -18.23 -2.42
C CYS A 87 3.92 -17.28 -2.80
N LYS A 88 4.87 -17.73 -3.62
CA LYS A 88 5.97 -16.88 -4.09
C LYS A 88 5.47 -15.65 -4.86
N HIS A 89 4.41 -15.82 -5.65
CA HIS A 89 3.76 -14.70 -6.35
C HIS A 89 3.11 -13.71 -5.37
N GLN A 90 2.46 -14.21 -4.32
CA GLN A 90 1.92 -13.37 -3.24
C GLN A 90 3.03 -12.56 -2.55
N ASP A 91 4.14 -13.20 -2.18
CA ASP A 91 5.27 -12.54 -1.54
C ASP A 91 5.88 -11.46 -2.44
N SER A 92 6.00 -11.74 -3.75
CA SER A 92 6.46 -10.77 -4.73
C SER A 92 5.53 -9.56 -4.85
N MET A 93 4.21 -9.78 -4.78
CA MET A 93 3.24 -8.68 -4.79
C MET A 93 3.30 -7.85 -3.51
N ALA A 94 3.48 -8.49 -2.35
CA ALA A 94 3.65 -7.81 -1.07
C ALA A 94 4.89 -6.91 -1.08
N ALA A 95 6.04 -7.46 -1.50
CA ALA A 95 7.28 -6.69 -1.61
C ALA A 95 7.17 -5.52 -2.59
N TRP A 96 6.46 -5.70 -3.71
CA TRP A 96 6.19 -4.63 -4.66
C TRP A 96 5.35 -3.50 -4.06
N MET A 97 4.33 -3.84 -3.25
CA MET A 97 3.52 -2.84 -2.56
C MET A 97 4.32 -2.04 -1.53
N ASP A 98 5.22 -2.70 -0.78
CA ASP A 98 6.07 -2.03 0.21
C ASP A 98 7.05 -1.05 -0.45
N HIS A 99 7.70 -1.45 -1.55
CA HIS A 99 8.56 -0.56 -2.33
C HIS A 99 7.78 0.63 -2.89
N ARG A 100 6.56 0.41 -3.39
CA ARG A 100 5.70 1.47 -3.90
C ARG A 100 5.30 2.45 -2.79
N ALA A 101 4.95 1.96 -1.60
CA ALA A 101 4.63 2.79 -0.44
C ALA A 101 5.84 3.63 0.00
N GLY A 102 7.05 3.06 -0.03
CA GLY A 102 8.29 3.77 0.22
C GLY A 102 8.52 4.93 -0.76
N ASN A 103 8.37 4.68 -2.07
CA ASN A 103 8.54 5.70 -3.09
C ASN A 103 7.53 6.85 -2.98
N ILE A 104 6.26 6.53 -2.66
CA ILE A 104 5.23 7.55 -2.44
C ILE A 104 5.59 8.43 -1.24
N ARG A 105 6.03 7.84 -0.13
CA ARG A 105 6.47 8.60 1.06
C ARG A 105 7.67 9.48 0.76
N SER A 106 8.68 8.97 0.05
CA SER A 106 9.85 9.76 -0.35
C SER A 106 9.48 10.91 -1.28
N ALA A 107 8.58 10.68 -2.24
CA ALA A 107 8.08 11.73 -3.12
C ALA A 107 7.29 12.80 -2.34
N GLN A 108 6.46 12.39 -1.38
CA GLN A 108 5.71 13.32 -0.52
C GLN A 108 6.66 14.15 0.37
N ALA A 109 7.68 13.54 0.96
CA ALA A 109 8.70 14.26 1.74
C ALA A 109 9.46 15.28 0.88
N SER A 110 9.81 14.92 -0.36
CA SER A 110 10.48 15.81 -1.31
C SER A 110 9.59 16.99 -1.73
N LEU A 111 8.28 16.76 -1.90
CA LEU A 111 7.31 17.84 -2.16
C LEU A 111 7.15 18.77 -0.96
N ALA A 112 7.11 18.23 0.27
CA ALA A 112 7.03 19.04 1.48
C ALA A 112 8.28 19.89 1.68
N ASP A 113 9.49 19.33 1.50
CA ASP A 113 10.76 20.08 1.57
C ASP A 113 10.81 21.20 0.52
N ARG A 114 10.35 20.91 -0.71
CA ARG A 114 10.24 21.94 -1.76
C ARG A 114 9.23 23.03 -1.41
N GLN A 115 8.09 22.68 -0.80
CA GLN A 115 7.11 23.66 -0.34
C GLN A 115 7.69 24.55 0.75
N VAL A 116 8.36 23.98 1.76
CA VAL A 116 9.02 24.75 2.83
C VAL A 116 10.06 25.73 2.26
N LYS A 117 10.92 25.28 1.34
CA LYS A 117 11.91 26.15 0.69
C LYS A 117 11.28 27.28 -0.15
N ASN A 118 10.17 27.01 -0.82
CA ASN A 118 9.45 28.02 -1.59
C ASN A 118 8.71 29.02 -0.69
N GLU A 119 8.13 28.56 0.42
CA GLU A 119 7.46 29.39 1.43
C GLU A 119 8.47 30.32 2.13
N GLU A 120 9.63 29.78 2.53
CA GLU A 120 10.74 30.58 3.06
C GLU A 120 11.18 31.62 2.04
N ALA A 121 11.38 31.26 0.77
CA ALA A 121 11.76 32.19 -0.28
C ALA A 121 10.72 33.29 -0.53
N TYR A 122 9.42 32.97 -0.41
CA TYR A 122 8.33 33.93 -0.56
C TYR A 122 8.24 34.92 0.61
N CYS A 123 8.35 34.42 1.85
CA CYS A 123 8.38 35.26 3.07
C CYS A 123 9.58 36.21 3.11
N CYS A 124 10.62 35.83 2.40
CA CYS A 124 11.89 36.51 2.39
C CYS A 124 12.09 37.46 1.20
N GLY A 125 11.38 37.27 0.09
CA GLY A 125 11.64 38.01 -1.16
C GLY A 125 12.98 37.64 -1.82
N LYS A 126 13.06 37.78 -3.14
CA LYS A 126 14.33 37.57 -3.86
C LYS A 126 15.33 38.67 -3.45
N PRO A 127 16.56 38.34 -3.04
CA PRO A 127 17.61 39.34 -2.85
C PRO A 127 17.86 40.11 -4.15
N GLY A 128 18.16 41.40 -4.04
CA GLY A 128 18.64 42.17 -5.18
C GLY A 128 20.01 41.69 -5.66
N PRO A 129 20.52 42.19 -6.80
CA PRO A 129 21.86 41.86 -7.31
C PRO A 129 22.98 42.09 -6.28
N ASP A 130 22.76 42.98 -5.31
CA ASP A 130 23.71 43.31 -4.24
C ASP A 130 23.62 42.37 -3.03
N GLY A 131 22.75 41.33 -3.08
CA GLY A 131 22.50 40.40 -1.99
C GLY A 131 21.63 40.96 -0.85
N ILE A 132 21.34 42.25 -0.87
CA ILE A 132 20.56 42.96 0.15
C ILE A 132 19.07 42.97 -0.24
N ARG A 133 18.20 42.79 0.75
CA ARG A 133 16.74 42.86 0.58
C ARG A 133 16.24 44.23 1.01
N HIS A 134 15.66 44.95 0.05
CA HIS A 134 14.98 46.22 0.30
C HIS A 134 13.47 46.03 0.33
N CYS A 135 12.81 46.73 1.24
CA CYS A 135 11.36 46.79 1.29
C CYS A 135 10.81 47.53 0.07
N TYR A 136 9.96 46.90 -0.75
CA TYR A 136 9.36 47.56 -1.92
C TYR A 136 8.45 48.75 -1.57
N HIS A 137 8.11 48.97 -0.30
CA HIS A 137 7.27 50.09 0.14
C HIS A 137 8.08 51.30 0.62
N CYS A 138 9.15 51.08 1.39
CA CYS A 138 9.92 52.18 2.00
C CYS A 138 11.40 52.21 1.59
N ASN A 139 11.82 51.26 0.75
CA ASN A 139 13.18 51.07 0.25
C ASN A 139 14.26 50.85 1.33
N VAL A 140 13.87 50.58 2.57
CA VAL A 140 14.80 50.28 3.67
C VAL A 140 15.16 48.79 3.68
N GLU A 141 16.38 48.49 4.10
CA GLU A 141 16.91 47.14 4.23
C GLU A 141 16.25 46.34 5.37
N ASN A 142 16.58 45.04 5.47
CA ASN A 142 16.18 44.11 6.54
C ASN A 142 14.71 43.66 6.62
N HIS A 143 13.82 44.12 5.72
CA HIS A 143 12.45 43.60 5.67
C HIS A 143 11.83 43.72 4.28
N ILE A 144 10.80 42.91 4.00
CA ILE A 144 9.98 43.04 2.78
C ILE A 144 8.69 43.80 3.06
N SER A 145 8.00 44.26 2.01
CA SER A 145 6.76 45.03 2.11
C SER A 145 5.69 44.41 3.02
N ARG A 146 5.64 43.08 3.17
CA ARG A 146 4.66 42.42 4.06
C ARG A 146 4.90 42.74 5.54
N TYR A 147 6.15 42.96 5.94
CA TYR A 147 6.57 43.23 7.32
C TYR A 147 7.05 44.67 7.50
N CYS A 148 6.64 45.59 6.62
CA CYS A 148 7.06 46.98 6.70
C CYS A 148 6.42 47.67 7.91
N PRO A 149 7.21 48.17 8.89
CA PRO A 149 6.66 48.85 10.06
C PRO A 149 5.98 50.18 9.70
N LYS A 150 6.26 50.72 8.51
CA LYS A 150 5.60 51.91 7.97
C LYS A 150 4.26 51.61 7.30
N LYS A 151 3.89 50.34 7.10
CA LYS A 151 2.53 50.01 6.69
C LYS A 151 1.60 50.24 7.87
N THR A 152 0.78 51.28 7.77
CA THR A 152 -0.39 51.43 8.64
C THR A 152 -1.27 50.20 8.49
N HIS A 153 -1.27 49.32 9.49
CA HIS A 153 -2.16 48.16 9.57
C HIS A 153 -3.61 48.65 9.76
N LYS A 154 -4.29 49.02 8.68
CA LYS A 154 -5.75 49.07 8.66
C LYS A 154 -6.25 47.63 8.54
N GLY A 155 -6.33 46.93 9.68
CA GLY A 155 -6.95 45.61 9.78
C GLY A 155 -6.29 44.69 10.79
N THR A 156 -6.80 44.75 12.03
CA THR A 156 -6.83 43.70 13.08
C THR A 156 -5.49 43.32 13.77
N PRO A 157 -5.41 43.34 15.11
CA PRO A 157 -4.17 43.02 15.83
C PRO A 157 -3.89 41.51 15.83
N ALA A 158 -2.69 41.13 15.37
CA ALA A 158 -2.11 39.82 15.59
C ALA A 158 -1.44 39.79 16.97
N MET A 159 -1.74 38.74 17.74
CA MET A 159 -1.12 38.44 19.04
C MET A 159 0.41 38.39 18.91
N ALA A 160 1.09 39.07 19.83
CA ALA A 160 2.53 39.04 19.98
C ALA A 160 3.02 37.63 20.38
N PRO A 161 4.19 37.17 19.88
CA PRO A 161 4.85 36.00 20.45
C PRO A 161 5.45 36.39 21.80
N ALA A 162 5.08 35.64 22.85
CA ALA A 162 5.63 35.77 24.19
C ALA A 162 7.14 35.46 24.16
N SER A 163 7.95 36.48 24.47
CA SER A 163 9.37 36.35 24.75
C SER A 163 9.54 35.75 26.16
N ASN A 164 9.97 34.49 26.23
CA ASN A 164 10.45 33.90 27.48
C ASN A 164 11.81 34.51 27.83
N GLN A 165 11.84 35.41 28.82
CA GLN A 165 13.06 35.80 29.53
C GLN A 165 12.98 35.31 30.96
N THR A 166 13.93 34.45 31.31
CA THR A 166 14.24 33.96 32.66
C THR A 166 15.05 35.02 33.41
N PRO A 167 14.73 35.37 34.67
CA PRO A 167 15.67 36.03 35.55
C PRO A 167 16.40 35.03 36.47
N ALA A 168 17.62 35.43 36.82
CA ALA A 168 18.59 34.73 37.67
C ALA A 168 18.17 34.62 39.15
#